data_AF-A0A9E3SHQ7-F1
#
_entry.id   AF-A0A9E3SHQ7-F1
#
_cell.length_a   1.000
_cell.length_b   1.000
_cell.length_c   1.000
_cell.angle_alpha   90.00
_cell.angle_beta   90.00
_cell.angle_gamma   90.00
#
_symmetry.space_group_name_H-M   'P 1'
#
loop_
_entity.id
_entity.type
_entity.pdbx_description
1 polymer ?
#
loop_
_entity_poly.entity_id
_entity_poly.type
_entity_poly.pdbx_seq_one_letter_code
_entity_poly.pdbx_strand_id
1 'polypeptide(L)'
;KAAAEKYELAHVDMNAVLKQGSSGGIVMDGVRFTSTFVTGNAFSTDGVHLTPQGNALAANTFIDAINKKYNASIPKVNVAQYNAVVLP
;
A
#
# COMPACT_ATOMS: atom_id res chain seq x y z
N LYS A 1 9.55 -8.67 -11.32
CA LYS A 1 10.67 -7.83 -11.81
C LYS A 1 11.04 -8.09 -13.28
N ALA A 2 11.66 -9.23 -13.64
CA ALA A 2 12.16 -9.47 -15.00
C ALA A 2 11.12 -9.32 -16.14
N ALA A 3 9.88 -9.80 -15.93
CA ALA A 3 8.81 -9.61 -16.91
C ALA A 3 8.44 -8.13 -17.10
N ALA A 4 8.35 -7.36 -16.03
CA ALA A 4 8.02 -5.94 -16.11
C ALA A 4 9.13 -5.13 -16.80
N GLU A 5 10.39 -5.48 -16.57
CA GLU A 5 11.52 -4.85 -17.28
C GLU A 5 11.47 -5.15 -18.78
N LYS A 6 11.23 -6.41 -19.16
CA LYS A 6 11.12 -6.84 -20.56
C LYS A 6 10.03 -6.10 -21.33
N TYR A 7 8.89 -5.84 -20.69
CA TYR A 7 7.72 -5.23 -21.32
C TYR A 7 7.55 -3.75 -20.94
N GLU A 8 8.55 -3.14 -20.32
CA GLU A 8 8.53 -1.75 -19.88
C GLU A 8 7.30 -1.36 -19.05
N LEU A 9 6.89 -2.27 -18.15
CA LEU A 9 5.74 -2.07 -17.28
C LEU A 9 6.13 -1.38 -15.97
N ALA A 10 5.22 -0.56 -15.43
CA ALA A 10 5.33 -0.09 -14.06
C ALA A 10 5.33 -1.29 -13.11
N HIS A 11 6.28 -1.33 -12.18
CA HIS A 11 6.46 -2.45 -11.27
C HIS A 11 6.56 -1.96 -9.82
N VAL A 12 5.78 -2.58 -8.95
CA VAL A 12 5.84 -2.38 -7.50
C VAL A 12 6.18 -3.71 -6.84
N ASP A 13 7.18 -3.69 -5.98
CA ASP A 13 7.45 -4.80 -5.06
C ASP A 13 6.65 -4.59 -3.77
N MET A 14 5.41 -5.07 -3.76
CA MET A 14 4.55 -4.96 -2.58
C MET A 14 5.07 -5.76 -1.39
N ASN A 15 5.87 -6.81 -1.62
CA ASN A 15 6.48 -7.55 -0.52
C ASN A 15 7.49 -6.68 0.23
N ALA A 16 8.34 -5.94 -0.50
CA ALA A 16 9.27 -4.98 0.08
C ALA A 16 8.54 -3.84 0.80
N VAL A 17 7.48 -3.29 0.18
CA VAL A 17 6.64 -2.24 0.79
C VAL A 17 6.04 -2.72 2.11
N LEU A 18 5.38 -3.88 2.13
CA LEU A 18 4.77 -4.42 3.35
C LEU A 18 5.82 -4.78 4.41
N LYS A 19 7.01 -5.25 4.02
CA LYS A 19 8.12 -5.49 4.95
C LYS A 19 8.64 -4.20 5.60
N GLN A 20 8.55 -3.05 4.93
CA GLN A 20 8.85 -1.75 5.56
C GLN A 20 7.90 -1.43 6.71
N GLY A 21 6.66 -1.93 6.64
CA GLY A 21 5.70 -1.93 7.74
C GLY A 21 6.23 -2.63 9.00
N SER A 22 7.12 -3.61 8.85
CA SER A 22 7.72 -4.38 9.96
C SER A 22 8.96 -3.72 10.57
N SER A 23 9.67 -2.87 9.82
CA SER A 23 10.98 -2.30 10.22
C SER A 23 10.93 -0.83 10.63
N GLY A 24 9.83 -0.14 10.35
CA GLY A 24 9.71 1.28 10.68
C GLY A 24 8.30 1.86 10.52
N GLY A 25 7.40 1.15 9.84
CA GLY A 25 6.04 1.60 9.54
C GLY A 25 6.02 2.56 8.34
N ILE A 26 4.92 2.56 7.60
CA ILE A 26 4.67 3.50 6.49
C ILE A 26 3.72 4.57 7.00
N VAL A 27 3.99 5.84 6.72
CA VAL A 27 3.06 6.94 7.02
C VAL A 27 2.53 7.51 5.72
N MET A 28 1.21 7.51 5.54
CA MET A 28 0.53 8.08 4.39
C MET A 28 -0.73 8.81 4.87
N ASP A 29 -0.91 10.06 4.41
CA ASP A 29 -2.01 10.94 4.81
C ASP A 29 -2.25 11.01 6.33
N GLY A 30 -1.18 10.98 7.13
CA GLY A 30 -1.23 11.00 8.59
C GLY A 30 -1.57 9.66 9.26
N VAL A 31 -1.87 8.61 8.48
CA VAL A 31 -2.11 7.25 8.99
C VAL A 31 -0.82 6.46 8.98
N ARG A 32 -0.50 5.82 10.11
CA ARG A 32 0.65 4.93 10.25
C ARG A 32 0.20 3.47 10.03
N PHE A 33 0.88 2.81 9.10
CA PHE A 33 0.69 1.41 8.73
C PHE A 33 1.89 0.58 9.18
N THR A 34 1.63 -0.48 9.93
CA THR A 34 2.60 -1.49 10.34
C THR A 34 2.08 -2.89 10.03
N SER A 35 2.98 -3.87 10.10
CA SER A 35 2.64 -5.29 9.93
C SER A 35 2.04 -5.92 11.19
N THR A 36 1.77 -5.13 12.22
CA THR A 36 1.23 -5.62 13.49
C THR A 36 -0.19 -6.13 13.26
N PHE A 37 -0.43 -7.40 13.58
CA PHE A 37 -1.76 -8.00 13.45
C PHE A 37 -2.78 -7.20 14.26
N VAL A 38 -3.95 -6.94 13.67
CA VAL A 38 -5.07 -6.16 14.23
C VAL A 38 -4.81 -4.65 14.40
N THR A 39 -3.67 -4.23 14.93
CA THR A 39 -3.41 -2.82 15.30
C THR A 39 -2.53 -2.06 14.31
N GLY A 40 -2.00 -2.73 13.29
CA GLY A 40 -1.10 -2.15 12.30
C GLY A 40 -1.79 -1.43 11.15
N ASN A 41 -3.13 -1.37 11.09
CA ASN A 41 -3.93 -0.76 10.02
C ASN A 41 -3.76 -1.34 8.60
N ALA A 42 -2.68 -2.10 8.32
CA ALA A 42 -2.42 -2.64 6.99
C ALA A 42 -3.21 -3.93 6.70
N PHE A 43 -3.21 -4.89 7.64
CA PHE A 43 -3.85 -6.20 7.49
C PHE A 43 -5.17 -6.29 8.25
N SER A 44 -6.11 -7.03 7.67
CA SER A 44 -7.41 -7.33 8.26
C SER A 44 -7.30 -8.41 9.35
N THR A 45 -8.43 -8.78 9.97
CA THR A 45 -8.47 -9.76 11.08
C THR A 45 -8.16 -11.20 10.68
N ASP A 46 -8.08 -11.50 9.38
CA ASP A 46 -7.64 -12.80 8.87
C ASP A 46 -6.12 -12.90 8.70
N GLY A 47 -5.40 -11.78 8.83
CA GLY A 47 -3.94 -11.71 8.68
C GLY A 47 -3.43 -11.91 7.26
N VAL A 48 -4.30 -11.99 6.26
CA VAL A 48 -3.96 -12.24 4.85
C VAL A 48 -4.39 -11.08 3.96
N HIS A 49 -5.62 -10.61 4.10
CA HIS A 49 -6.15 -9.51 3.29
C HIS A 49 -5.80 -8.16 3.89
N LEU A 50 -5.68 -7.15 3.04
CA LEU A 50 -5.50 -5.77 3.49
C LEU A 50 -6.84 -5.18 3.96
N THR A 51 -6.78 -4.26 4.92
CA THR A 51 -7.94 -3.42 5.28
C THR A 51 -8.29 -2.50 4.11
N PRO A 52 -9.46 -1.83 4.11
CA PRO A 52 -9.74 -0.76 3.16
C PRO A 52 -8.63 0.32 3.12
N GLN A 53 -8.07 0.71 4.27
CA GLN A 53 -6.91 1.62 4.31
C GLN A 53 -5.64 1.00 3.70
N GLY A 54 -5.36 -0.27 3.97
CA GLY A 54 -4.23 -0.99 3.39
C GLY A 54 -4.35 -1.11 1.86
N ASN A 55 -5.56 -1.32 1.34
CA ASN A 55 -5.83 -1.30 -0.09
C ASN A 55 -5.62 0.09 -0.70
N ALA A 56 -6.04 1.16 -0.02
CA ALA A 56 -5.79 2.52 -0.45
C ALA A 56 -4.29 2.86 -0.49
N LEU A 57 -3.52 2.41 0.52
CA LEU A 57 -2.06 2.50 0.55
C LEU A 57 -1.43 1.76 -0.65
N ALA A 58 -1.85 0.53 -0.90
CA ALA A 58 -1.36 -0.26 -2.02
C ALA A 58 -1.68 0.43 -3.35
N ALA A 59 -2.92 0.89 -3.55
CA ALA A 59 -3.35 1.60 -4.75
C ALA A 59 -2.50 2.84 -5.01
N ASN A 60 -2.29 3.68 -4.00
CA ASN A 60 -1.43 4.86 -4.10
C ASN A 60 0.02 4.52 -4.46
N THR A 61 0.54 3.40 -3.93
CA THR A 61 1.89 2.92 -4.26
C THR A 61 2.00 2.50 -5.74
N PHE A 62 0.98 1.85 -6.30
CA PHE A 62 0.91 1.55 -7.73
C PHE A 62 0.75 2.82 -8.58
N ILE A 63 -0.10 3.74 -8.16
CA ILE A 63 -0.29 5.03 -8.84
C ILE A 63 1.03 5.80 -8.92
N ASP A 64 1.81 5.84 -7.84
CA ASP A 64 3.14 6.48 -7.84
C ASP A 64 4.10 5.81 -8.84
N ALA A 65 4.10 4.47 -8.92
CA ALA A 65 4.93 3.75 -9.90
C ALA A 65 4.49 4.00 -11.36
N ILE A 66 3.18 4.07 -11.62
CA ILE A 66 2.61 4.36 -12.95
C ILE A 66 2.94 5.78 -13.36
N ASN A 67 2.67 6.77 -12.50
CA ASN A 67 2.99 8.17 -12.75
C ASN A 67 4.49 8.35 -13.03
N LYS A 68 5.37 7.66 -12.29
CA LYS A 68 6.82 7.68 -12.52
C LYS A 68 7.24 7.01 -13.83
N LYS A 69 6.68 5.85 -14.17
CA LYS A 69 7.09 5.07 -15.36
C LYS A 69 6.60 5.70 -16.66
N TYR A 70 5.39 6.26 -16.66
CA TYR A 70 4.71 6.73 -17.87
C TYR A 70 4.56 8.25 -17.95
N ASN A 71 5.12 8.99 -16.99
CA ASN A 71 4.94 10.44 -16.86
C ASN A 71 3.45 10.83 -16.83
N ALA A 72 2.62 10.00 -16.17
CA ALA A 72 1.18 10.19 -16.05
C ALA A 72 0.84 11.09 -14.85
N SER A 73 -0.44 11.49 -14.74
CA SER A 73 -0.95 12.34 -13.65
C SER A 73 -2.22 11.74 -13.03
N ILE A 74 -2.15 10.46 -12.67
CA ILE A 74 -3.25 9.77 -11.99
C ILE A 74 -3.34 10.28 -10.54
N PRO A 75 -4.50 10.78 -10.09
CA PRO A 75 -4.66 11.27 -8.74
C PRO A 75 -4.63 10.13 -7.72
N LYS A 76 -4.08 10.42 -6.54
CA LYS A 76 -4.11 9.52 -5.38
C LYS A 76 -5.36 9.72 -4.56
N VAL A 77 -5.74 8.69 -3.82
CA VAL A 77 -6.84 8.77 -2.84
C VAL A 77 -6.28 9.11 -1.46
N ASN A 78 -7.06 9.76 -0.61
CA ASN A 78 -6.66 9.98 0.78
C ASN A 78 -6.93 8.71 1.59
N VAL A 79 -5.88 8.06 2.09
CA VAL A 79 -6.03 6.77 2.80
C VAL A 79 -6.81 6.91 4.11
N ALA A 80 -6.80 8.08 4.74
CA ALA A 80 -7.53 8.35 5.98
C ALA A 80 -9.06 8.35 5.80
N GLN A 81 -9.55 8.44 4.55
CA GLN A 81 -10.99 8.39 4.25
C GLN A 81 -11.55 6.95 4.20
N TYR A 82 -10.70 5.93 4.35
CA TYR A 82 -11.10 4.53 4.33
C TYR A 82 -11.09 3.93 5.74
N ASN A 83 -11.91 2.91 5.96
CA ASN A 83 -12.04 2.24 7.26
C ASN A 83 -10.81 1.39 7.58
N ALA A 84 -10.32 1.50 8.81
CA ALA A 84 -9.34 0.58 9.40
C ALA A 84 -10.03 -0.75 9.82
N VAL A 85 -9.31 -1.62 10.52
CA VAL A 85 -9.93 -2.76 11.22
C VAL A 85 -10.97 -2.23 12.20
N VAL A 86 -12.23 -2.62 12.04
CA VAL A 86 -13.30 -2.34 13.01
C VAL A 86 -13.37 -3.53 13.96
N LEU A 87 -13.06 -3.30 15.23
CA LEU A 87 -13.23 -4.29 16.29
C LEU A 87 -14.63 -4.15 16.91
N PRO A 88 -15.33 -5.27 17.20
CA PRO A 88 -16.64 -5.26 17.86
C PRO A 88 -16.55 -4.83 19.33
#